data_AF-A0A175RQH8-F1
#
_entry.id   AF-A0A175RQH8-F1
#
_cell.length_a   1.000
_cell.length_b   1.000
_cell.length_c   1.000
_cell.angle_alpha   90.00
_cell.angle_beta   90.00
_cell.angle_gamma   90.00
#
_symmetry.space_group_name_H-M   'P 1'
#
loop_
_entity.id
_entity.type
_entity.pdbx_description
1 polymer ?
#
loop_
_entity_poly.entity_id
_entity_poly.type
_entity_poly.pdbx_seq_one_letter_code
_entity_poly.pdbx_strand_id
1 'polypeptide(L)'
;MTSWIGKAWPVAVPVVAAVVLALTFGRHHLGTVVVVLVAVVLAGTVLAAVHHAEVVAHRVGEPFGSLVLAVAVTIIEVALIIALSSSGGAKAETLARDTVFSAVMITMNGLVGLAILIGTIRHHTVRFNQEGASAATTTVAALAVLTLVLPTFTTGTDNASFTGVQLVFVAIASLALYGLFVFTQTIAHRDFFLPVGPGTRATPDDETVHAATPTGRQTLVSLGLLLLALVAVVGLAKVESPAIEAGVAAVGFPPSFVGVVIAL
;
A
#
# COMPACT_ATOMS: atom_id res chain seq x y z
N MET A 1 7.70 -18.15 -27.03
CA MET A 1 8.98 -17.60 -26.51
C MET A 1 8.82 -16.48 -25.49
N THR A 2 7.61 -16.17 -25.02
CA THR A 2 7.32 -15.12 -24.01
C THR A 2 7.21 -15.64 -22.56
N SER A 3 7.43 -16.93 -22.30
CA SER A 3 7.16 -17.55 -20.98
C SER A 3 8.30 -17.47 -19.96
N TRP A 4 9.52 -17.07 -20.38
CA TRP A 4 10.67 -16.96 -19.48
C TRP A 4 10.80 -15.55 -18.88
N ILE A 5 10.63 -14.51 -19.69
CA ILE A 5 10.67 -13.11 -19.24
C ILE A 5 9.56 -12.83 -18.22
N GLY A 6 8.35 -13.38 -18.44
CA GLY A 6 7.23 -13.23 -17.50
C GLY A 6 7.44 -13.88 -16.14
N LYS A 7 8.28 -14.92 -16.02
CA LYS A 7 8.57 -15.62 -14.75
C LYS A 7 9.86 -15.16 -14.07
N ALA A 8 10.82 -14.66 -14.83
CA ALA A 8 12.13 -14.28 -14.31
C ALA A 8 12.14 -12.89 -13.68
N TRP A 9 11.35 -11.96 -14.22
CA TRP A 9 11.37 -10.57 -13.75
C TRP A 9 10.98 -10.40 -12.27
N PRO A 10 9.94 -11.07 -11.71
CA PRO A 10 9.57 -10.85 -10.32
C PRO A 10 10.66 -11.36 -9.36
N VAL A 11 11.41 -12.38 -9.77
CA VAL A 11 12.53 -12.93 -8.99
C VAL A 11 13.80 -12.09 -9.13
N ALA A 12 14.09 -11.63 -10.35
CA ALA A 12 15.31 -10.88 -10.64
C ALA A 12 15.28 -9.48 -10.03
N VAL A 13 14.12 -8.80 -10.06
CA VAL A 13 14.01 -7.40 -9.66
C VAL A 13 14.34 -7.19 -8.17
N PRO A 14 13.82 -7.94 -7.19
CA PRO A 14 14.21 -7.81 -5.78
C PRO A 14 15.70 -8.01 -5.54
N VAL A 15 16.34 -8.93 -6.29
CA VAL A 15 17.78 -9.18 -6.18
C VAL A 15 18.58 -8.02 -6.77
N VAL A 16 18.20 -7.54 -7.95
CA VAL A 16 18.80 -6.35 -8.57
C VAL A 16 18.64 -5.14 -7.65
N ALA A 17 17.46 -4.95 -7.06
CA ALA A 17 17.16 -3.87 -6.13
C ALA A 17 18.06 -3.93 -4.89
N ALA A 18 18.28 -5.12 -4.32
CA ALA A 18 19.19 -5.30 -3.20
C ALA A 18 20.65 -4.97 -3.58
N VAL A 19 21.10 -5.33 -4.79
CA VAL A 19 22.44 -4.98 -5.28
C VAL A 19 22.56 -3.47 -5.52
N VAL A 20 21.58 -2.87 -6.18
CA VAL A 20 21.55 -1.41 -6.42
C VAL A 20 21.57 -0.68 -5.09
N LEU A 21 20.76 -1.11 -4.13
CA LEU A 21 20.75 -0.56 -2.79
C LEU A 21 22.13 -0.67 -2.15
N ALA A 22 22.76 -1.84 -2.14
CA ALA A 22 24.10 -2.01 -1.57
C ALA A 22 25.15 -1.11 -2.24
N LEU A 23 25.03 -0.84 -3.54
CA LEU A 23 25.93 0.03 -4.28
C LEU A 23 25.66 1.52 -4.03
N THR A 24 24.41 1.93 -3.77
CA THR A 24 24.04 3.34 -3.58
C THR A 24 23.97 3.74 -2.11
N PHE A 25 23.91 2.76 -1.18
CA PHE A 25 23.79 3.02 0.24
C PHE A 25 24.96 3.86 0.77
N GLY A 26 24.63 4.94 1.50
CA GLY A 26 25.62 5.87 2.05
C GLY A 26 26.26 6.83 1.04
N ARG A 27 25.86 6.80 -0.24
CA ARG A 27 26.32 7.78 -1.24
C ARG A 27 25.37 8.98 -1.26
N HIS A 28 25.89 10.15 -0.88
CA HIS A 28 25.10 11.38 -0.78
C HIS A 28 25.05 12.20 -2.08
N HIS A 29 25.92 11.91 -3.05
CA HIS A 29 25.99 12.61 -4.33
C HIS A 29 25.88 11.63 -5.49
N LEU A 30 24.65 11.27 -5.83
CA LEU A 30 24.35 10.48 -7.01
C LEU A 30 24.12 11.42 -8.19
N GLY A 31 24.74 11.15 -9.34
CA GLY A 31 24.44 11.88 -10.58
C GLY A 31 23.00 11.61 -11.04
N THR A 32 22.39 12.55 -11.77
CA THR A 32 20.99 12.47 -12.21
C THR A 32 20.64 11.16 -12.90
N VAL A 33 21.54 10.62 -13.73
CA VAL A 33 21.34 9.33 -14.42
C VAL A 33 21.19 8.17 -13.42
N VAL A 34 21.96 8.18 -12.34
CA VAL A 34 21.92 7.12 -11.32
C VAL A 34 20.65 7.21 -10.49
N VAL A 35 20.23 8.43 -10.13
CA VAL A 35 18.95 8.69 -9.44
C VAL A 35 17.77 8.18 -10.27
N VAL A 36 17.71 8.54 -11.57
CA VAL A 36 16.65 8.03 -12.45
C VAL A 36 16.67 6.49 -12.54
N LEU A 37 17.85 5.88 -12.58
CA LEU A 37 17.96 4.41 -12.59
C LEU A 37 17.47 3.80 -11.27
N VAL A 38 17.81 4.39 -10.12
CA VAL A 38 17.34 3.96 -8.80
C VAL A 38 15.83 4.11 -8.70
N ALA A 39 15.24 5.20 -9.17
CA ALA A 39 13.79 5.39 -9.23
C ALA A 39 13.09 4.32 -10.09
N VAL A 40 13.64 3.98 -11.25
CA VAL A 40 13.09 2.90 -12.10
C VAL A 40 13.18 1.53 -11.40
N VAL A 41 14.30 1.25 -10.73
CA VAL A 41 14.48 0.00 -9.97
C VAL A 41 13.52 -0.04 -8.78
N LEU A 42 13.35 1.07 -8.06
CA LEU A 42 12.38 1.21 -6.97
C LEU A 42 10.96 0.89 -7.45
N ALA A 43 10.50 1.52 -8.53
CA ALA A 43 9.19 1.26 -9.12
C ALA A 43 9.00 -0.22 -9.51
N GLY A 44 10.00 -0.81 -10.17
CA GLY A 44 10.00 -2.23 -10.50
C GLY A 44 9.93 -3.11 -9.24
N THR A 45 10.61 -2.73 -8.17
CA THR A 45 10.65 -3.49 -6.91
C THR A 45 9.32 -3.45 -6.18
N VAL A 46 8.63 -2.32 -6.20
CA VAL A 46 7.25 -2.21 -5.67
C VAL A 46 6.33 -3.16 -6.44
N LEU A 47 6.38 -3.16 -7.78
CA LEU A 47 5.58 -4.08 -8.59
C LEU A 47 5.92 -5.56 -8.32
N ALA A 48 7.20 -5.89 -8.14
CA ALA A 48 7.62 -7.24 -7.77
C ALA A 48 7.16 -7.64 -6.36
N ALA A 49 7.19 -6.71 -5.40
CA ALA A 49 6.67 -6.93 -4.05
C ALA A 49 5.17 -7.23 -4.07
N VAL A 50 4.37 -6.44 -4.80
CA VAL A 50 2.93 -6.68 -4.98
C VAL A 50 2.70 -8.05 -5.60
N HIS A 51 3.44 -8.41 -6.66
CA HIS A 51 3.34 -9.73 -7.26
C HIS A 51 3.61 -10.88 -6.27
N HIS A 52 4.67 -10.77 -5.47
CA HIS A 52 4.98 -11.80 -4.47
C HIS A 52 3.94 -11.85 -3.34
N ALA A 53 3.40 -10.69 -2.93
CA ALA A 53 2.31 -10.61 -1.98
C ALA A 53 1.04 -11.29 -2.52
N GLU A 54 0.70 -11.09 -3.81
CA GLU A 54 -0.40 -11.79 -4.48
C GLU A 54 -0.19 -13.30 -4.53
N VAL A 55 1.01 -13.78 -4.83
CA VAL A 55 1.31 -15.22 -4.83
C VAL A 55 1.10 -15.83 -3.45
N VAL A 56 1.53 -15.14 -2.39
CA VAL A 56 1.30 -15.59 -1.01
C VAL A 56 -0.19 -15.52 -0.68
N ALA A 57 -0.87 -14.43 -1.03
CA ALA A 57 -2.31 -14.24 -0.81
C ALA A 57 -3.16 -15.32 -1.49
N HIS A 58 -2.83 -15.66 -2.74
CA HIS A 58 -3.54 -16.69 -3.51
C HIS A 58 -3.38 -18.08 -2.88
N ARG A 59 -2.23 -18.37 -2.26
CA ARG A 59 -2.04 -19.62 -1.52
C ARG A 59 -2.82 -19.64 -0.20
N VAL A 60 -2.87 -18.50 0.50
CA VAL A 60 -3.57 -18.35 1.77
C VAL A 60 -5.10 -18.45 1.58
N GLY A 61 -5.62 -17.93 0.47
CA GLY A 61 -7.04 -17.97 0.13
C GLY A 61 -7.86 -16.93 0.89
N GLU A 62 -9.06 -16.62 0.37
CA GLU A 62 -9.93 -15.60 0.98
C GLU A 62 -10.58 -16.09 2.28
N PRO A 63 -10.73 -15.24 3.31
CA PRO A 63 -10.54 -13.78 3.31
C PRO A 63 -9.13 -13.33 3.75
N PHE A 64 -8.28 -14.26 4.18
CA PHE A 64 -6.96 -13.93 4.71
C PHE A 64 -5.98 -13.49 3.62
N GLY A 65 -6.15 -13.96 2.38
CA GLY A 65 -5.33 -13.56 1.24
C GLY A 65 -5.40 -12.05 0.98
N SER A 66 -6.60 -11.45 1.01
CA SER A 66 -6.74 -10.00 0.85
C SER A 66 -6.10 -9.22 1.99
N LEU A 67 -6.13 -9.75 3.23
CA LEU A 67 -5.42 -9.17 4.36
C LEU A 67 -3.90 -9.23 4.17
N VAL A 68 -3.35 -10.34 3.68
CA VAL A 68 -1.91 -10.49 3.39
C VAL A 68 -1.44 -9.44 2.38
N LEU A 69 -2.19 -9.25 1.30
CA LEU A 69 -1.87 -8.25 0.28
C LEU A 69 -1.93 -6.83 0.87
N ALA A 70 -2.98 -6.50 1.62
CA ALA A 70 -3.13 -5.20 2.27
C ALA A 70 -2.00 -4.92 3.27
N VAL A 71 -1.62 -5.91 4.08
CA VAL A 71 -0.50 -5.79 5.02
C VAL A 71 0.82 -5.59 4.29
N ALA A 72 1.06 -6.28 3.18
CA ALA A 72 2.30 -6.11 2.40
C ALA A 72 2.43 -4.68 1.86
N VAL A 73 1.36 -4.14 1.25
CA VAL A 73 1.35 -2.77 0.71
C VAL A 73 1.50 -1.73 1.81
N THR A 74 0.78 -1.89 2.93
CA THR A 74 0.87 -0.95 4.06
C THR A 74 2.23 -0.99 4.76
N ILE A 75 2.90 -2.15 4.82
CA ILE A 75 4.29 -2.22 5.32
C ILE A 75 5.23 -1.39 4.46
N ILE A 76 5.08 -1.44 3.12
CA ILE A 76 5.86 -0.58 2.21
C ILE A 76 5.63 0.88 2.60
N GLU A 77 4.37 1.31 2.61
CA GLU A 77 3.99 2.69 2.86
C GLU A 77 4.47 3.21 4.23
N VAL A 78 4.20 2.47 5.30
CA VAL A 78 4.61 2.84 6.67
C VAL A 78 6.14 2.89 6.78
N ALA A 79 6.84 1.95 6.17
CA ALA A 79 8.30 1.93 6.22
C ALA A 79 8.92 3.09 5.42
N LEU A 80 8.31 3.50 4.30
CA LEU A 80 8.68 4.71 3.57
C LEU A 80 8.44 5.97 4.42
N ILE A 81 7.26 6.09 5.03
CA ILE A 81 6.94 7.19 5.94
C ILE A 81 8.00 7.31 7.04
N ILE A 82 8.30 6.21 7.75
CA ILE A 82 9.29 6.21 8.83
C ILE A 82 10.69 6.55 8.29
N ALA A 83 11.10 5.94 7.17
CA ALA A 83 12.42 6.15 6.61
C ALA A 83 12.65 7.63 6.23
N LEU A 84 11.69 8.26 5.55
CA LEU A 84 11.80 9.64 5.12
C LEU A 84 11.60 10.62 6.28
N SER A 85 10.68 10.32 7.21
CA SER A 85 10.47 11.14 8.40
C SER A 85 11.70 11.17 9.31
N SER A 86 12.45 10.07 9.39
CA SER A 86 13.69 10.00 10.17
C SER A 86 14.85 10.81 9.57
N SER A 87 14.82 11.10 8.27
CA SER A 87 15.90 11.79 7.56
C SER A 87 15.63 13.26 7.22
N GLY A 88 14.36 13.68 7.14
CA GLY A 88 13.97 15.00 6.62
C GLY A 88 13.96 16.17 7.63
N GLY A 89 14.34 15.93 8.90
CA GLY A 89 14.39 16.97 9.93
C GLY A 89 13.01 17.64 10.18
N ALA A 90 13.00 18.93 10.52
CA ALA A 90 11.78 19.67 10.87
C ALA A 90 10.74 19.75 9.72
N LYS A 91 11.16 19.58 8.45
CA LYS A 91 10.24 19.55 7.30
C LYS A 91 9.47 18.23 7.17
N ALA A 92 9.92 17.19 7.87
CA ALA A 92 9.31 15.87 7.81
C ALA A 92 8.21 15.66 8.86
N GLU A 93 7.99 16.64 9.74
CA GLU A 93 7.03 16.56 10.85
C GLU A 93 5.59 16.33 10.35
N THR A 94 5.22 16.88 9.20
CA THR A 94 3.90 16.67 8.60
C THR A 94 3.87 15.55 7.56
N LEU A 95 5.03 15.01 7.16
CA LEU A 95 5.13 14.09 6.03
C LEU A 95 4.26 12.85 6.24
N ALA A 96 4.31 12.24 7.43
CA ALA A 96 3.48 11.10 7.77
C ALA A 96 1.97 11.39 7.60
N ARG A 97 1.51 12.55 8.09
CA ARG A 97 0.12 12.98 7.97
C ARG A 97 -0.26 13.23 6.52
N ASP A 98 0.60 13.94 5.78
CA ASP A 98 0.36 14.35 4.40
C ASP A 98 0.34 13.11 3.47
N THR A 99 1.19 12.11 3.71
CA THR A 99 1.14 10.81 3.02
C THR A 99 -0.15 10.06 3.31
N VAL A 100 -0.56 9.90 4.58
CA VAL A 100 -1.80 9.20 4.93
C VAL A 100 -3.03 9.90 4.35
N PHE A 101 -3.06 11.23 4.39
CA PHE A 101 -4.13 12.01 3.74
C PHE A 101 -4.17 11.76 2.23
N SER A 102 -3.00 11.75 1.58
CA SER A 102 -2.88 11.46 0.15
C SER A 102 -3.33 10.04 -0.18
N ALA A 103 -2.96 9.04 0.62
CA ALA A 103 -3.35 7.64 0.45
C ALA A 103 -4.87 7.45 0.50
N VAL A 104 -5.55 8.08 1.48
CA VAL A 104 -7.02 8.06 1.56
C VAL A 104 -7.64 8.73 0.33
N MET A 105 -7.12 9.88 -0.10
CA MET A 105 -7.64 10.61 -1.25
C MET A 105 -7.47 9.84 -2.56
N ILE A 106 -6.26 9.30 -2.80
CA ILE A 106 -5.94 8.50 -3.99
C ILE A 106 -6.78 7.23 -4.02
N THR A 107 -6.91 6.53 -2.89
CA THR A 107 -7.67 5.27 -2.87
C THR A 107 -9.16 5.50 -3.05
N MET A 108 -9.76 6.42 -2.29
CA MET A 108 -11.21 6.62 -2.29
C MET A 108 -11.72 7.39 -3.51
N ASN A 109 -11.00 8.43 -3.96
CA ASN A 109 -11.46 9.24 -5.10
C ASN A 109 -10.82 8.79 -6.41
N GLY A 110 -9.52 8.46 -6.37
CA GLY A 110 -8.78 8.01 -7.55
C GLY A 110 -9.13 6.58 -7.93
N LEU A 111 -8.68 5.61 -7.13
CA LEU A 111 -8.75 4.19 -7.45
C LEU A 111 -10.19 3.67 -7.47
N VAL A 112 -10.97 3.89 -6.40
CA VAL A 112 -12.38 3.46 -6.33
C VAL A 112 -13.22 4.19 -7.39
N GLY A 113 -13.02 5.51 -7.56
CA GLY A 113 -13.73 6.30 -8.57
C GLY A 113 -13.45 5.81 -9.99
N LEU A 114 -12.17 5.55 -10.31
CA LEU A 114 -11.76 5.03 -11.62
C LEU A 114 -12.29 3.61 -11.85
N ALA A 115 -12.28 2.75 -10.83
CA ALA A 115 -12.82 1.40 -10.91
C ALA A 115 -14.33 1.41 -11.22
N ILE A 116 -15.10 2.29 -10.56
CA ILE A 116 -16.54 2.47 -10.83
C ILE A 116 -16.75 3.03 -12.23
N LEU A 117 -15.98 4.03 -12.65
CA LEU A 117 -16.08 4.63 -13.99
C LEU A 117 -15.81 3.59 -15.08
N ILE A 118 -14.71 2.84 -14.98
CA ILE A 118 -14.37 1.79 -15.94
C ILE A 118 -15.43 0.67 -15.91
N GLY A 119 -15.87 0.27 -14.72
CA GLY A 119 -16.89 -0.77 -14.55
C GLY A 119 -18.24 -0.38 -15.17
N THR A 120 -18.69 0.86 -14.97
CA THR A 120 -19.94 1.38 -15.55
C THR A 120 -19.84 1.59 -17.05
N ILE A 121 -18.71 2.06 -17.58
CA ILE A 121 -18.49 2.18 -19.04
C ILE A 121 -18.61 0.81 -19.71
N ARG A 122 -18.06 -0.25 -19.10
CA ARG A 122 -18.02 -1.59 -19.70
C ARG A 122 -19.29 -2.41 -19.47
N HIS A 123 -19.91 -2.29 -18.30
CA HIS A 123 -21.01 -3.17 -17.87
C HIS A 123 -22.33 -2.43 -17.64
N HIS A 124 -22.39 -1.11 -17.85
CA HIS A 124 -23.51 -0.19 -17.55
C HIS A 124 -23.89 -0.09 -16.08
N THR A 125 -23.92 -1.19 -15.33
CA THR A 125 -24.15 -1.26 -13.90
C THR A 125 -23.05 -2.09 -13.22
N VAL A 126 -22.49 -1.57 -12.12
CA VAL A 126 -21.47 -2.27 -11.33
C VAL A 126 -22.16 -3.05 -10.22
N ARG A 127 -21.87 -4.35 -10.12
CA ARG A 127 -22.34 -5.21 -9.04
C ARG A 127 -21.24 -5.35 -7.99
N PHE A 128 -21.58 -5.10 -6.74
CA PHE A 128 -20.68 -5.26 -5.59
C PHE A 128 -21.47 -5.71 -4.36
N ASN A 129 -20.80 -6.27 -3.36
CA ASN A 129 -21.43 -6.58 -2.08
C ASN A 129 -21.62 -5.28 -1.28
N GLN A 130 -22.87 -4.87 -1.06
CA GLN A 130 -23.18 -3.59 -0.43
C GLN A 130 -22.75 -3.58 1.04
N GLU A 131 -22.90 -4.70 1.74
CA GLU A 131 -22.54 -4.84 3.14
C GLU A 131 -21.03 -4.74 3.35
N GLY A 132 -20.23 -5.45 2.55
CA GLY A 132 -18.77 -5.40 2.61
C GLY A 132 -18.20 -4.05 2.20
N ALA A 133 -18.73 -3.45 1.12
CA ALA A 133 -18.33 -2.13 0.67
C ALA A 133 -18.66 -1.05 1.72
N SER A 134 -19.87 -1.05 2.26
CA SER A 134 -20.29 -0.09 3.29
C SER A 134 -19.50 -0.24 4.58
N ALA A 135 -19.20 -1.48 5.00
CA ALA A 135 -18.34 -1.74 6.15
C ALA A 135 -16.94 -1.13 5.95
N ALA A 136 -16.30 -1.40 4.80
CA ALA A 136 -14.97 -0.86 4.50
C ALA A 136 -14.96 0.67 4.44
N THR A 137 -15.90 1.29 3.71
CA THR A 137 -15.94 2.76 3.59
C THR A 137 -16.28 3.44 4.91
N THR A 138 -17.15 2.84 5.73
CA THR A 138 -17.52 3.39 7.04
C THR A 138 -16.35 3.32 8.02
N THR A 139 -15.61 2.21 8.04
CA THR A 139 -14.39 2.09 8.85
C THR A 139 -13.35 3.11 8.43
N VAL A 140 -13.09 3.26 7.13
CA VAL A 140 -12.14 4.28 6.62
C VAL A 140 -12.61 5.69 6.99
N ALA A 141 -13.90 6.01 6.82
CA ALA A 141 -14.44 7.31 7.20
C ALA A 141 -14.29 7.58 8.69
N ALA A 142 -14.60 6.61 9.56
CA ALA A 142 -14.44 6.73 11.00
C ALA A 142 -12.98 6.97 11.39
N LEU A 143 -12.04 6.19 10.83
CA LEU A 143 -10.61 6.36 11.07
C LEU A 143 -10.09 7.71 10.56
N ALA A 144 -10.49 8.13 9.37
CA ALA A 144 -10.11 9.43 8.80
C ALA A 144 -10.64 10.60 9.66
N VAL A 145 -11.90 10.55 10.10
CA VAL A 145 -12.45 11.57 11.01
C VAL A 145 -11.68 11.57 12.32
N LEU A 146 -11.47 10.40 12.92
CA LEU A 146 -10.81 10.26 14.22
C LEU A 146 -9.35 10.71 14.18
N THR A 147 -8.62 10.47 13.10
CA THR A 147 -7.17 10.70 13.02
C THR A 147 -6.77 11.98 12.29
N LEU A 148 -7.56 12.45 11.32
CA LEU A 148 -7.23 13.58 10.45
C LEU A 148 -8.10 14.81 10.69
N VAL A 149 -9.36 14.64 11.12
CA VAL A 149 -10.30 15.76 11.31
C VAL A 149 -10.37 16.19 12.77
N LEU A 150 -10.56 15.24 13.69
CA LEU A 150 -10.71 15.48 15.12
C LEU A 150 -9.60 16.32 15.77
N PRO A 151 -8.29 16.18 15.42
CA PRO A 151 -7.23 17.01 16.01
C PRO A 151 -7.49 18.52 15.87
N THR A 152 -8.18 18.94 14.82
CA THR A 152 -8.51 20.35 14.54
C THR A 152 -9.58 20.90 15.49
N PHE A 153 -10.34 20.03 16.15
CA PHE A 153 -11.42 20.39 17.06
C PHE A 153 -11.09 20.11 18.54
N THR A 154 -9.93 19.50 18.82
CA THR A 154 -9.48 19.27 20.20
C THR A 154 -8.87 20.53 20.80
N THR A 155 -9.10 20.75 22.09
CA THR A 155 -8.38 21.74 22.87
C THR A 155 -7.14 21.12 23.51
N GLY A 156 -6.07 21.90 23.65
CA GLY A 156 -4.85 21.50 24.37
C GLY A 156 -3.54 21.65 23.60
N THR A 157 -3.58 21.87 22.29
CA THR A 157 -2.41 22.27 21.48
C THR A 157 -2.84 23.31 20.45
N ASP A 158 -1.92 24.18 20.03
CA ASP A 158 -2.23 25.27 19.09
C ASP A 158 -2.11 24.85 17.61
N ASN A 159 -1.60 23.64 17.33
CA ASN A 159 -1.22 23.18 16.00
C ASN A 159 -2.11 22.06 15.43
N ALA A 160 -3.38 21.96 15.88
CA ALA A 160 -4.28 20.89 15.48
C ALA A 160 -3.65 19.49 15.64
N SER A 161 -3.02 19.25 16.80
CA SER A 161 -2.38 17.99 17.15
C SER A 161 -2.92 17.44 18.46
N PHE A 162 -2.92 16.11 18.60
CA PHE A 162 -3.32 15.52 19.86
C PHE A 162 -2.30 15.79 20.97
N THR A 163 -2.79 16.08 22.18
CA THR A 163 -1.98 15.93 23.40
C THR A 163 -1.57 14.48 23.57
N GLY A 164 -0.53 14.20 24.36
CA GLY A 164 -0.05 12.82 24.57
C GLY A 164 -1.15 11.85 25.02
N VAL A 165 -2.05 12.28 25.91
CA VAL A 165 -3.18 11.46 26.39
C VAL A 165 -4.22 11.22 25.30
N GLN A 166 -4.58 12.27 24.54
CA GLN A 166 -5.51 12.15 23.40
C GLN A 166 -4.94 11.23 22.33
N LEU A 167 -3.62 11.31 22.05
CA LEU A 167 -2.94 10.48 21.06
C LEU A 167 -3.03 9.00 21.44
N VAL A 168 -2.72 8.64 22.69
CA VAL A 168 -2.81 7.25 23.17
C VAL A 168 -4.24 6.73 23.06
N PHE A 169 -5.23 7.53 23.47
CA PHE A 169 -6.65 7.16 23.34
C PHE A 169 -7.03 6.91 21.88
N VAL A 170 -6.70 7.86 20.98
CA VAL A 170 -7.01 7.76 19.55
C VAL A 170 -6.29 6.58 18.90
N ALA A 171 -5.05 6.29 19.29
CA ALA A 171 -4.30 5.14 18.79
C ALA A 171 -4.98 3.81 19.19
N ILE A 172 -5.39 3.67 20.45
CA ILE A 172 -6.10 2.48 20.93
C ILE A 172 -7.46 2.34 20.23
N ALA A 173 -8.23 3.43 20.13
CA ALA A 173 -9.52 3.43 19.46
C ALA A 173 -9.40 3.08 17.97
N SER A 174 -8.40 3.62 17.27
CA SER A 174 -8.13 3.31 15.87
C SER A 174 -7.76 1.84 15.67
N LEU A 175 -6.91 1.30 16.56
CA LEU A 175 -6.52 -0.11 16.52
C LEU A 175 -7.72 -1.03 16.82
N ALA A 176 -8.59 -0.65 17.75
CA ALA A 176 -9.81 -1.40 18.06
C ALA A 176 -10.79 -1.38 16.88
N LEU A 177 -10.99 -0.23 16.23
CA LEU A 177 -11.84 -0.11 15.03
C LEU A 177 -11.30 -0.96 13.87
N TYR A 178 -9.99 -0.90 13.61
CA TYR A 178 -9.37 -1.74 12.59
C TYR A 178 -9.46 -3.23 12.95
N GLY A 179 -9.20 -3.60 14.20
CA GLY A 179 -9.34 -4.98 14.68
C GLY A 179 -10.76 -5.52 14.52
N LEU A 180 -11.77 -4.71 14.82
CA LEU A 180 -13.18 -5.06 14.61
C LEU A 180 -13.52 -5.24 13.13
N PHE A 181 -12.98 -4.38 12.27
CA PHE A 181 -13.12 -4.52 10.82
C PHE A 181 -12.50 -5.83 10.33
N VAL A 182 -11.26 -6.12 10.74
CA VAL A 182 -10.57 -7.38 10.39
C VAL A 182 -11.35 -8.59 10.93
N PHE A 183 -11.85 -8.54 12.17
CA PHE A 183 -12.69 -9.60 12.73
C PHE A 183 -13.98 -9.82 11.93
N THR A 184 -14.61 -8.74 11.48
CA THR A 184 -15.82 -8.79 10.66
C THR A 184 -15.53 -9.39 9.29
N GLN A 185 -14.44 -8.97 8.66
CA GLN A 185 -13.97 -9.47 7.37
C GLN A 185 -13.55 -10.94 7.40
N THR A 186 -12.96 -11.40 8.51
CA THR A 186 -12.35 -12.75 8.58
C THR A 186 -13.25 -13.80 9.20
N ILE A 187 -14.07 -13.44 10.19
CA ILE A 187 -14.84 -14.38 11.01
C ILE A 187 -16.33 -14.07 10.94
N ALA A 188 -16.75 -12.89 11.42
CA ALA A 188 -18.17 -12.65 11.73
C ALA A 188 -19.07 -12.57 10.49
N HIS A 189 -18.60 -11.96 9.42
CA HIS A 189 -19.39 -11.72 8.21
C HIS A 189 -18.55 -11.90 6.94
N ARG A 190 -17.74 -12.97 6.90
CA ARG A 190 -16.86 -13.29 5.76
C ARG A 190 -17.57 -13.24 4.41
N ASP A 191 -18.82 -13.72 4.34
CA ASP A 191 -19.59 -13.80 3.10
C ASP A 191 -19.85 -12.42 2.46
N PHE A 192 -19.78 -11.34 3.24
CA PHE A 192 -19.88 -9.97 2.73
C PHE A 192 -18.64 -9.50 1.96
N PHE A 193 -17.52 -10.21 2.11
CA PHE A 193 -16.24 -9.85 1.51
C PHE A 193 -15.80 -10.83 0.41
N LEU A 194 -16.66 -11.78 0.06
CA LEU A 194 -16.44 -12.71 -1.06
C LEU A 194 -17.06 -12.14 -2.36
N PRO A 195 -16.51 -12.49 -3.54
CA PRO A 195 -17.02 -12.02 -4.83
C PRO A 195 -18.52 -12.32 -5.05
N VAL A 196 -19.24 -11.36 -5.64
CA VAL A 196 -20.66 -11.50 -6.00
C VAL A 196 -20.80 -12.00 -7.45
N GLY A 197 -21.23 -13.26 -7.64
CA GLY A 197 -21.42 -13.87 -8.97
C GLY A 197 -22.54 -14.94 -8.99
N PRO A 198 -23.14 -15.24 -10.16
CA PRO A 198 -24.18 -16.26 -10.26
C PRO A 198 -23.57 -17.66 -10.09
N GLY A 199 -23.52 -18.15 -8.84
CA GLY A 199 -22.87 -19.43 -8.55
C GLY A 199 -22.54 -19.65 -7.07
N THR A 200 -23.43 -19.31 -6.13
CA THR A 200 -23.23 -19.54 -4.67
C THR A 200 -23.23 -21.03 -4.26
N ARG A 201 -23.05 -21.94 -5.22
CA ARG A 201 -22.42 -23.25 -5.02
C ARG A 201 -21.26 -23.29 -6.00
N ALA A 202 -20.07 -23.59 -5.51
CA ALA A 202 -18.96 -24.00 -6.35
C ALA A 202 -19.39 -25.18 -7.24
N THR A 203 -19.89 -24.87 -8.43
CA THR A 203 -19.91 -25.80 -9.55
C THR A 203 -18.49 -25.84 -10.09
N PRO A 204 -17.88 -27.03 -10.28
CA PRO A 204 -16.49 -27.16 -10.71
C PRO A 204 -16.16 -26.59 -12.10
N ASP A 205 -17.12 -25.99 -12.80
CA ASP A 205 -17.08 -25.73 -14.25
C ASP A 205 -17.09 -24.25 -14.65
N ASP A 206 -16.96 -23.29 -13.73
CA ASP A 206 -16.64 -21.90 -14.10
C ASP A 206 -15.10 -21.73 -14.24
N GLU A 207 -14.52 -22.56 -15.10
CA GLU A 207 -13.11 -22.56 -15.48
C GLU A 207 -12.80 -21.43 -16.47
N THR A 208 -12.91 -20.18 -16.03
CA THR A 208 -12.20 -19.07 -16.69
C THR A 208 -11.26 -18.42 -15.68
N VAL A 209 -10.00 -18.87 -15.70
CA VAL A 209 -8.84 -18.27 -15.03
C VAL A 209 -8.71 -18.55 -13.52
N HIS A 210 -8.76 -19.82 -13.10
CA HIS A 210 -8.08 -20.22 -11.86
C HIS A 210 -6.67 -20.69 -12.20
N ALA A 211 -5.70 -19.79 -12.03
CA ALA A 211 -4.30 -20.20 -11.98
C ALA A 211 -4.15 -21.28 -10.90
N ALA A 212 -3.46 -22.37 -11.21
CA ALA A 212 -3.24 -23.45 -10.24
C ALA A 212 -2.67 -22.88 -8.93
N THR A 213 -3.20 -23.33 -7.79
CA THR A 213 -2.77 -22.86 -6.47
C THR A 213 -1.25 -23.03 -6.34
N PRO A 214 -0.49 -21.99 -5.94
CA PRO A 214 0.96 -22.07 -5.83
C PRO A 214 1.40 -23.21 -4.93
N THR A 215 2.47 -23.90 -5.31
CA THR A 215 3.06 -24.93 -4.45
C THR A 215 3.66 -24.31 -3.18
N GLY A 216 3.80 -25.09 -2.10
CA GLY A 216 4.38 -24.61 -0.85
C GLY A 216 5.79 -24.03 -1.02
N ARG A 217 6.61 -24.64 -1.88
CA ARG A 217 7.96 -24.12 -2.22
C ARG A 217 7.89 -22.76 -2.93
N GLN A 218 7.00 -22.61 -3.91
CA GLN A 218 6.80 -21.32 -4.59
C GLN A 218 6.33 -20.23 -3.62
N THR A 219 5.45 -20.58 -2.69
CA THR A 219 4.95 -19.65 -1.68
C THR A 219 6.07 -19.19 -0.74
N LEU A 220 6.90 -20.11 -0.26
CA LEU A 220 8.05 -19.79 0.60
C LEU A 220 9.09 -18.93 -0.13
N VAL A 221 9.37 -19.24 -1.39
CA VAL A 221 10.28 -18.44 -2.22
C VAL A 221 9.72 -17.03 -2.42
N SER A 222 8.44 -16.91 -2.78
CA SER A 222 7.77 -15.60 -2.89
C SER A 222 7.76 -14.84 -1.57
N LEU A 223 7.56 -15.51 -0.44
CA LEU A 223 7.63 -14.86 0.86
C LEU A 223 9.04 -14.31 1.15
N GLY A 224 10.09 -15.09 0.87
CA GLY A 224 11.47 -14.62 1.01
C GLY A 224 11.80 -13.45 0.10
N LEU A 225 11.35 -13.50 -1.17
CA LEU A 225 11.54 -12.42 -2.14
C LEU A 225 10.70 -11.18 -1.80
N LEU A 226 9.50 -11.36 -1.24
CA LEU A 226 8.69 -10.26 -0.71
C LEU A 226 9.46 -9.54 0.39
N LEU A 227 9.97 -10.26 1.39
CA LEU A 227 10.75 -9.65 2.48
C LEU A 227 11.99 -8.91 1.96
N LEU A 228 12.71 -9.50 1.00
CA LEU A 228 13.85 -8.85 0.34
C LEU A 228 13.42 -7.57 -0.40
N ALA A 229 12.32 -7.63 -1.15
CA ALA A 229 11.78 -6.49 -1.88
C ALA A 229 11.36 -5.37 -0.93
N LEU A 230 10.71 -5.69 0.20
CA LEU A 230 10.33 -4.71 1.22
C LEU A 230 11.56 -3.97 1.76
N VAL A 231 12.63 -4.69 2.12
CA VAL A 231 13.89 -4.08 2.57
C VAL A 231 14.50 -3.19 1.49
N ALA A 232 14.53 -3.68 0.24
CA ALA A 232 15.08 -2.94 -0.88
C ALA A 232 14.29 -1.66 -1.19
N VAL A 233 12.95 -1.72 -1.19
CA VAL A 233 12.07 -0.55 -1.40
C VAL A 233 12.34 0.54 -0.38
N VAL A 234 12.39 0.19 0.90
CA VAL A 234 12.65 1.15 1.99
C VAL A 234 14.02 1.81 1.85
N GLY A 235 15.04 1.01 1.54
CA GLY A 235 16.39 1.52 1.34
C GLY A 235 16.52 2.41 0.10
N LEU A 236 15.98 1.99 -1.05
CA LEU A 236 16.05 2.73 -2.30
C LEU A 236 15.26 4.03 -2.24
N ALA A 237 14.09 4.03 -1.62
CA ALA A 237 13.32 5.26 -1.43
C ALA A 237 14.03 6.24 -0.50
N LYS A 238 14.77 5.76 0.51
CA LYS A 238 15.62 6.63 1.33
C LYS A 238 16.74 7.27 0.51
N VAL A 239 17.31 6.54 -0.46
CA VAL A 239 18.29 7.07 -1.40
C VAL A 239 17.66 8.13 -2.33
N GLU A 240 16.43 7.92 -2.77
CA GLU A 240 15.69 8.83 -3.66
C GLU A 240 15.10 10.06 -2.98
N SER A 241 14.88 10.02 -1.66
CA SER A 241 14.19 11.08 -0.92
C SER A 241 14.66 12.52 -1.25
N PRO A 242 15.98 12.83 -1.24
CA PRO A 242 16.44 14.19 -1.57
C PRO A 242 16.12 14.60 -3.02
N ALA A 243 16.12 13.64 -3.95
CA ALA A 243 15.79 13.91 -5.35
C ALA A 243 14.28 14.15 -5.53
N ILE A 244 13.44 13.42 -4.80
CA ILE A 244 11.98 13.65 -4.76
C ILE A 244 11.70 15.06 -4.23
N GLU A 245 12.29 15.43 -3.08
CA GLU A 245 12.12 16.77 -2.50
C GLU A 245 12.58 17.88 -3.45
N ALA A 246 13.76 17.71 -4.07
CA ALA A 246 14.30 18.67 -5.04
C ALA A 246 13.43 18.76 -6.30
N GLY A 247 12.90 17.65 -6.78
CA GLY A 247 12.00 17.60 -7.93
C GLY A 247 10.68 18.33 -7.66
N VAL A 248 10.06 18.09 -6.51
CA VAL A 248 8.85 18.79 -6.06
C VAL A 248 9.11 20.29 -5.96
N ALA A 249 10.23 20.69 -5.35
CA ALA A 249 10.60 22.10 -5.23
C ALA A 249 10.90 22.74 -6.61
N ALA A 250 11.54 22.03 -7.53
CA ALA A 250 11.89 22.53 -8.86
C ALA A 250 10.66 22.80 -9.73
N VAL A 251 9.59 22.01 -9.56
CA VAL A 251 8.29 22.23 -10.23
C VAL A 251 7.47 23.33 -9.53
N GLY A 252 7.90 23.81 -8.36
CA GLY A 252 7.21 24.84 -7.57
C GLY A 252 6.04 24.30 -6.73
N PHE A 253 6.00 23.00 -6.49
CA PHE A 253 4.96 22.37 -5.68
C PHE A 253 5.26 22.48 -4.18
N PRO A 254 4.22 22.48 -3.32
CA PRO A 254 4.41 22.58 -1.88
C PRO A 254 5.09 21.32 -1.32
N PRO A 255 5.84 21.41 -0.20
CA PRO A 255 6.49 20.25 0.41
C PRO A 255 5.54 19.10 0.77
N SER A 256 4.28 19.39 1.09
CA SER A 256 3.24 18.39 1.34
C SER A 256 2.98 17.46 0.14
N PHE A 257 3.32 17.89 -1.08
CA PHE A 257 3.20 17.08 -2.29
C PHE A 257 4.16 15.88 -2.29
N VAL A 258 5.24 15.91 -1.50
CA VAL A 258 6.10 14.74 -1.30
C VAL A 258 5.28 13.58 -0.72
N GLY A 259 4.31 13.85 0.16
CA GLY A 259 3.40 12.84 0.68
C GLY A 259 2.54 12.18 -0.42
N VAL A 260 2.14 12.95 -1.44
CA VAL A 260 1.41 12.43 -2.62
C VAL A 260 2.29 11.48 -3.43
N VAL A 261 3.57 11.83 -3.63
CA VAL A 261 4.52 10.98 -4.37
C VAL A 261 4.80 9.67 -3.62
N ILE A 262 4.85 9.69 -2.29
CA ILE A 262 5.05 8.48 -1.48
C ILE A 262 3.81 7.59 -1.49
N ALA A 263 2.61 8.18 -1.51
CA ALA A 263 1.35 7.44 -1.51
C ALA A 263 1.02 6.79 -2.88
N LEU A 264 1.72 7.19 -3.95
CA LEU A 264 1.59 6.66 -5.32
C LEU A 264 2.52 5.46 -5.55
#